data_AF-A0A2R5GZG6-F1
#
_entry.id   AF-A0A2R5GZG6-F1
#
_cell.length_a   1.000
_cell.length_b   1.000
_cell.length_c   1.000
_cell.angle_alpha   90.00
_cell.angle_beta   90.00
_cell.angle_gamma   90.00
#
_symmetry.space_group_name_H-M   'P 1'
#
loop_
_entity.id
_entity.type
_entity.pdbx_description
1 polymer ?
#
loop_
_entity_poly.entity_id
_entity_poly.type
_entity_poly.pdbx_seq_one_letter_code
_entity_poly.pdbx_strand_id
1 'polypeptide(L)'
;TTAAPKEALMSIAWQLCLSVPGFADALDSMSFGGIRDKPLADVFQTILVNPLNNLGSDQIRQVVVLDALDECSKSDDVMRKVIRTWKDVMPSWLVLVVSTRPEGEIQRGITNNSLDSKVLELKDEQNFRDIEKHIEHLLCDMKDTVDQKDVASYAKILSERSEGLFIWASFLPETLHRIHEEKQGGVLTLQDISHKDAIPNGLGGMFEEYFARLRNKMGGEDVYQSLLTPIVAAREPLCVEQLTVILNKTKKKTKKIVGDARNLLYQGGDGRVALIHKRMADWLLDDDLSGDLGVDIDDGHTALADYCSSSRDGAFSLRHAVFHLVKSGRHAEAFELLNDFAWVQSAISVGDDEAQRRATIGNLIRDCVELGIYFAPESDTPRFLSKAVHALSYDPNELASQVLARLGHDSKDPLARSLRTPDQPWLKPIRVTLARPRDPLLHVLKGHSYGVNSVAIQGDTIVSGSDDKTVRIWNATSGEEQHVLKGHSGPVNSVAIQGDTIVSGSRDKTVRIWNATSGEEQHVLKEHSGWVNSVTIQGDTVVSGSDDKTVRIWNATSG
;
A
#
# COMPACT_ATOMS: atom_id res chain seq x y z
N THR A 1 6.96 3.42 10.53
CA THR A 1 7.65 2.20 11.00
C THR A 1 7.22 0.96 10.23
N THR A 2 6.90 1.06 8.93
CA THR A 2 6.55 -0.12 8.12
C THR A 2 7.82 -0.76 7.55
N ALA A 3 8.39 -1.74 8.25
CA ALA A 3 9.44 -2.57 7.66
C ALA A 3 8.84 -3.46 6.57
N ALA A 4 9.51 -3.57 5.42
CA ALA A 4 9.11 -4.55 4.40
C ALA A 4 9.40 -5.97 4.91
N PRO A 5 8.63 -7.01 4.51
CA PRO A 5 8.86 -8.39 4.96
C PRO A 5 10.30 -8.90 4.72
N LYS A 6 10.96 -8.46 3.64
CA LYS A 6 12.38 -8.77 3.37
C LYS A 6 13.31 -8.17 4.43
N GLU A 7 13.06 -6.92 4.83
CA GLU A 7 13.85 -6.24 5.85
C GLU A 7 13.68 -6.92 7.21
N ALA A 8 12.45 -7.31 7.56
CA ALA A 8 12.19 -8.08 8.77
C ALA A 8 13.00 -9.39 8.79
N LEU A 9 13.02 -10.16 7.70
CA LEU A 9 13.83 -11.39 7.62
C LEU A 9 15.33 -11.11 7.74
N MET A 10 15.83 -10.04 7.12
CA MET A 10 17.23 -9.65 7.23
C MET A 10 17.58 -9.25 8.67
N SER A 11 16.70 -8.53 9.36
CA SER A 11 16.87 -8.19 10.77
C SER A 11 16.88 -9.44 11.67
N ILE A 12 16.01 -10.42 11.41
CA ILE A 12 16.03 -11.71 12.13
C ILE A 12 17.37 -12.42 11.89
N ALA A 13 17.79 -12.57 10.64
CA ALA A 13 19.05 -13.24 10.31
C ALA A 13 20.25 -12.55 10.97
N TRP A 14 20.29 -11.22 10.92
CA TRP A 14 21.31 -10.42 11.61
C TRP A 14 21.33 -10.68 13.12
N GLN A 15 20.16 -10.70 13.77
CA GLN A 15 20.09 -10.99 15.21
C GLN A 15 20.48 -12.43 15.54
N LEU A 16 20.17 -13.40 14.68
CA LEU A 16 20.62 -14.79 14.84
C LEU A 16 22.15 -14.90 14.72
N CYS A 17 22.79 -14.11 13.84
CA CYS A 17 24.26 -14.06 13.80
C CYS A 17 24.87 -13.62 15.13
N LEU A 18 24.18 -12.75 15.87
CA LEU A 18 24.64 -12.23 17.16
C LEU A 18 24.32 -13.17 18.33
N SER A 19 23.24 -13.96 18.23
CA SER A 19 22.68 -14.71 19.35
C SER A 19 22.84 -16.23 19.26
N VAL A 20 23.08 -16.78 18.06
CA VAL A 20 23.21 -18.22 17.81
C VAL A 20 24.65 -18.56 17.43
N PRO A 21 25.39 -19.31 18.27
CA PRO A 21 26.76 -19.72 17.96
C PRO A 21 26.86 -20.49 16.63
N GLY A 22 27.80 -20.07 15.77
CA GLY A 22 28.06 -20.69 14.47
C GLY A 22 27.07 -20.32 13.35
N PHE A 23 25.98 -19.59 13.66
CA PHE A 23 25.03 -19.17 12.62
C PHE A 23 25.65 -18.18 11.63
N ALA A 24 26.50 -17.26 12.10
CA ALA A 24 27.23 -16.34 11.24
C ALA A 24 28.14 -17.09 10.24
N ASP A 25 28.92 -18.06 10.72
CA ASP A 25 29.79 -18.88 9.86
C ASP A 25 28.99 -19.71 8.84
N ALA A 26 27.86 -20.28 9.29
CA ALA A 26 26.94 -21.01 8.42
C ALA A 26 26.30 -20.09 7.36
N LEU A 27 25.99 -18.85 7.72
CA LEU A 27 25.44 -17.85 6.81
C LEU A 27 26.50 -17.39 5.80
N ASP A 28 27.74 -17.16 6.23
CA ASP A 28 28.86 -16.79 5.35
C ASP A 28 29.20 -17.87 4.32
N SER A 29 28.86 -19.13 4.61
CA SER A 29 28.99 -20.24 3.65
C SER A 29 27.93 -20.24 2.53
N MET A 30 26.92 -19.36 2.61
CA MET A 30 25.82 -19.29 1.64
C MET A 30 26.15 -18.40 0.44
N SER A 31 25.52 -18.69 -0.69
CA SER A 31 25.58 -17.84 -1.88
C SER A 31 24.43 -16.84 -1.91
N PHE A 32 24.76 -15.55 -1.76
CA PHE A 32 23.78 -14.44 -1.80
C PHE A 32 23.54 -13.85 -3.20
N GLY A 33 24.05 -14.49 -4.26
CA GLY A 33 23.94 -13.97 -5.63
C GLY A 33 22.49 -13.65 -6.01
N GLY A 34 22.21 -12.38 -6.33
CA GLY A 34 20.89 -11.89 -6.73
C GLY A 34 19.79 -12.04 -5.66
N ILE A 35 20.14 -12.21 -4.38
CA ILE A 35 19.15 -12.56 -3.35
C ILE A 35 18.08 -11.49 -3.16
N ARG A 36 18.42 -10.21 -3.36
CA ARG A 36 17.47 -9.10 -3.27
C ARG A 36 16.35 -9.21 -4.31
N ASP A 37 16.61 -9.86 -5.46
CA ASP A 37 15.65 -10.04 -6.56
C ASP A 37 14.87 -11.35 -6.48
N LYS A 38 15.25 -12.26 -5.57
CA LYS A 38 14.56 -13.54 -5.39
C LYS A 38 13.20 -13.37 -4.70
N PRO A 39 12.23 -14.27 -4.98
CA PRO A 39 11.00 -14.39 -4.20
C PRO A 39 11.28 -14.51 -2.70
N LEU A 40 10.38 -14.02 -1.83
CA LEU A 40 10.62 -14.04 -0.38
C LEU A 40 10.87 -15.46 0.17
N ALA A 41 10.19 -16.47 -0.37
CA ALA A 41 10.40 -17.86 0.05
C ALA A 41 11.86 -18.30 -0.16
N ASP A 42 12.47 -17.92 -1.27
CA ASP A 42 13.87 -18.24 -1.57
C ASP A 42 14.83 -17.43 -0.69
N VAL A 43 14.49 -16.18 -0.40
CA VAL A 43 15.25 -15.34 0.55
C VAL A 43 15.22 -15.98 1.93
N PHE A 44 14.03 -16.33 2.43
CA PHE A 44 13.82 -17.03 3.70
C PHE A 44 14.63 -18.34 3.77
N GLN A 45 14.56 -19.14 2.70
CA GLN A 45 15.28 -20.40 2.60
C GLN A 45 16.80 -20.18 2.66
N THR A 46 17.30 -19.19 1.93
CA THR A 46 18.74 -18.96 1.79
C THR A 46 19.35 -18.32 3.04
N ILE A 47 18.67 -17.36 3.68
CA ILE A 47 19.25 -16.58 4.79
C ILE A 47 18.89 -17.11 6.17
N LEU A 48 17.85 -17.93 6.31
CA LEU A 48 17.47 -18.52 7.60
C LEU A 48 17.57 -20.04 7.56
N VAL A 49 16.81 -20.69 6.69
CA VAL A 49 16.67 -22.16 6.74
C VAL A 49 17.99 -22.87 6.47
N ASN A 50 18.67 -22.56 5.36
CA ASN A 50 19.87 -23.26 4.95
C ASN A 50 21.01 -23.12 5.98
N PRO A 51 21.31 -21.92 6.53
CA PRO A 51 22.29 -21.79 7.61
C PRO A 51 21.87 -22.52 8.89
N LEU A 52 20.59 -22.47 9.29
CA LEU A 52 20.11 -23.17 10.50
C LEU A 52 20.23 -24.69 10.36
N ASN A 53 19.99 -25.24 9.17
CA ASN A 53 20.15 -26.68 8.89
C ASN A 53 21.62 -27.13 8.95
N ASN A 54 22.56 -26.21 8.75
CA ASN A 54 24.00 -26.50 8.89
C ASN A 54 24.47 -26.49 10.35
N LEU A 55 23.62 -26.06 11.29
CA LEU A 55 23.91 -26.12 12.72
C LEU A 55 23.51 -27.50 13.29
N GLY A 56 24.33 -28.02 14.19
CA GLY A 56 24.02 -29.26 14.92
C GLY A 56 22.79 -29.11 15.83
N SER A 57 22.21 -30.23 16.26
CA SER A 57 21.01 -30.26 17.10
C SER A 57 21.23 -29.77 18.54
N ASP A 58 22.48 -29.61 18.98
CA ASP A 58 22.87 -29.26 20.36
C ASP A 58 22.90 -27.74 20.59
N GLN A 59 21.88 -27.03 20.09
CA GLN A 59 21.75 -25.60 20.32
C GLN A 59 20.91 -25.30 21.56
N ILE A 60 21.22 -24.20 22.23
CA ILE A 60 20.38 -23.66 23.29
C ILE A 60 19.04 -23.24 22.67
N ARG A 61 17.94 -23.44 23.39
CA ARG A 61 16.63 -23.00 22.93
C ARG A 61 16.61 -21.48 22.74
N GLN A 62 16.26 -21.04 21.54
CA GLN A 62 16.18 -19.64 21.15
C GLN A 62 14.73 -19.26 20.84
N VAL A 63 14.39 -18.00 21.09
CA VAL A 63 13.05 -17.46 20.80
C VAL A 63 13.21 -16.21 19.95
N VAL A 64 12.61 -16.23 18.76
CA VAL A 64 12.48 -15.05 17.89
C VAL A 64 11.11 -14.44 18.17
N VAL A 65 11.09 -13.15 18.54
CA VAL A 65 9.85 -12.41 18.79
C VAL A 65 9.60 -11.44 17.65
N LEU A 66 8.45 -11.59 16.98
CA LEU A 66 7.95 -10.65 15.99
C LEU A 66 6.84 -9.84 16.62
N ASP A 67 7.12 -8.57 16.86
CA ASP A 67 6.16 -7.66 17.49
C ASP A 67 5.32 -6.92 16.44
N ALA A 68 4.03 -6.73 16.74
CA ALA A 68 3.05 -5.97 15.97
C ALA A 68 3.01 -6.32 14.47
N LEU A 69 2.77 -7.60 14.15
CA LEU A 69 2.74 -8.10 12.77
C LEU A 69 1.81 -7.29 11.85
N ASP A 70 0.67 -6.85 12.37
CA ASP A 70 -0.34 -6.07 11.65
C ASP A 70 0.11 -4.63 11.33
N GLU A 71 1.23 -4.17 11.90
CA GLU A 71 1.87 -2.91 11.51
C GLU A 71 2.87 -3.06 10.35
N CYS A 72 3.18 -4.30 9.95
CA CYS A 72 3.92 -4.54 8.70
C CYS A 72 3.05 -4.09 7.52
N SER A 73 3.68 -3.52 6.48
CA SER A 73 2.97 -3.05 5.27
C SER A 73 1.98 -4.12 4.76
N LYS A 74 0.80 -3.69 4.27
CA LYS A 74 -0.41 -4.46 3.81
C LYS A 74 -0.20 -5.63 2.82
N SER A 75 1.02 -6.13 2.69
CA SER A 75 1.39 -7.41 2.12
C SER A 75 0.99 -8.56 3.07
N ASP A 76 -0.31 -8.60 3.33
CA ASP A 76 -1.04 -9.56 4.14
C ASP A 76 -0.68 -11.02 3.79
N ASP A 77 -0.33 -11.29 2.54
CA ASP A 77 -0.08 -12.63 2.03
C ASP A 77 1.33 -13.19 2.33
N VAL A 78 2.30 -12.31 2.58
CA VAL A 78 3.72 -12.66 2.53
C VAL A 78 4.26 -13.08 3.89
N MET A 79 3.96 -12.32 4.94
CA MET A 79 4.39 -12.68 6.28
C MET A 79 3.57 -13.86 6.84
N ARG A 80 2.31 -14.01 6.39
CA ARG A 80 1.52 -15.23 6.60
C ARG A 80 2.21 -16.47 6.02
N LYS A 81 2.83 -16.37 4.84
CA LYS A 81 3.62 -17.48 4.25
C LYS A 81 4.86 -17.78 5.09
N VAL A 82 5.59 -16.77 5.56
CA VAL A 82 6.77 -16.97 6.43
C VAL A 82 6.39 -17.69 7.72
N ILE A 83 5.33 -17.27 8.40
CA ILE A 83 4.88 -17.88 9.66
C ILE A 83 4.44 -19.34 9.43
N ARG A 84 3.76 -19.64 8.31
CA ARG A 84 3.41 -21.01 7.93
C ARG A 84 4.67 -21.87 7.77
N THR A 85 5.61 -21.41 6.94
CA THR A 85 6.83 -22.16 6.65
C THR A 85 7.73 -22.32 7.88
N TRP A 86 7.67 -21.41 8.86
CA TRP A 86 8.48 -21.50 10.07
C TRP A 86 8.24 -22.80 10.85
N LYS A 87 6.97 -23.18 11.06
CA LYS A 87 6.59 -24.37 11.84
C LYS A 87 7.15 -25.66 11.24
N ASP A 88 7.16 -25.75 9.91
CA ASP A 88 7.51 -26.97 9.20
C ASP A 88 9.02 -27.14 8.97
N VAL A 89 9.75 -26.02 8.95
CA VAL A 89 11.13 -25.99 8.42
C VAL A 89 12.17 -25.62 9.48
N MET A 90 11.79 -24.96 10.57
CA MET A 90 12.75 -24.51 11.59
C MET A 90 13.09 -25.60 12.59
N PRO A 91 14.34 -25.63 13.09
CA PRO A 91 14.75 -26.63 14.07
C PRO A 91 13.98 -26.45 15.39
N SER A 92 13.72 -27.55 16.10
CA SER A 92 12.88 -27.55 17.31
C SER A 92 13.40 -26.70 18.46
N TRP A 93 14.69 -26.35 18.46
CA TRP A 93 15.30 -25.46 19.43
C TRP A 93 15.03 -23.97 19.14
N LEU A 94 14.57 -23.61 17.93
CA LEU A 94 14.27 -22.23 17.55
C LEU A 94 12.76 -22.01 17.44
N VAL A 95 12.21 -21.20 18.35
CA VAL A 95 10.77 -20.93 18.44
C VAL A 95 10.44 -19.53 17.93
N LEU A 96 9.35 -19.39 17.17
CA LEU A 96 8.80 -18.10 16.79
C LEU A 96 7.62 -17.72 17.69
N VAL A 97 7.66 -16.53 18.24
CA VAL A 97 6.53 -15.89 18.93
C VAL A 97 6.13 -14.66 18.13
N VAL A 98 4.84 -14.51 17.85
CA VAL A 98 4.30 -13.40 17.06
C VAL A 98 3.22 -12.70 17.86
N SER A 99 3.31 -11.37 17.97
CA SER A 99 2.23 -10.53 18.50
C SER A 99 1.50 -9.84 17.33
N THR A 100 0.18 -9.72 17.44
CA THR A 100 -0.66 -9.06 16.43
C THR A 100 -2.03 -8.71 16.99
N ARG A 101 -2.66 -7.67 16.47
CA ARG A 101 -4.08 -7.37 16.73
C ARG A 101 -4.98 -8.44 16.09
N PRO A 102 -6.12 -8.79 16.72
CA PRO A 102 -7.06 -9.78 16.20
C PRO A 102 -7.86 -9.21 15.02
N GLU A 103 -7.20 -9.00 13.88
CA GLU A 103 -7.85 -8.62 12.62
C GLU A 103 -8.33 -9.89 11.90
N GLY A 104 -9.56 -9.87 11.35
CA GLY A 104 -10.26 -11.08 10.91
C GLY A 104 -9.55 -11.91 9.83
N GLU A 105 -8.72 -11.30 8.98
CA GLU A 105 -7.87 -12.00 8.00
C GLU A 105 -6.72 -12.77 8.67
N ILE A 106 -6.02 -12.14 9.62
CA ILE A 106 -4.90 -12.72 10.36
C ILE A 106 -5.40 -13.84 11.27
N GLN A 107 -6.50 -13.60 11.98
CA GLN A 107 -7.11 -14.58 12.87
C GLN A 107 -7.58 -15.82 12.10
N ARG A 108 -8.26 -15.65 10.95
CA ARG A 108 -8.61 -16.77 10.05
C ARG A 108 -7.37 -17.51 9.57
N GLY A 109 -6.29 -16.79 9.27
CA GLY A 109 -5.00 -17.37 8.92
C GLY A 109 -4.40 -18.25 10.02
N ILE A 110 -4.45 -17.82 11.27
CA ILE A 110 -3.93 -18.57 12.42
C ILE A 110 -4.79 -19.83 12.66
N THR A 111 -6.12 -19.67 12.72
CA THR A 111 -7.06 -20.76 12.99
C THR A 111 -7.03 -21.84 11.90
N ASN A 112 -7.01 -21.45 10.62
CA ASN A 112 -7.02 -22.40 9.51
C ASN A 112 -5.73 -23.23 9.41
N ASN A 113 -4.62 -22.79 10.02
CA ASN A 113 -3.31 -23.44 9.90
C ASN A 113 -2.87 -24.18 11.18
N SER A 114 -3.76 -24.34 12.18
CA SER A 114 -3.44 -25.07 13.42
C SER A 114 -2.14 -24.57 14.10
N LEU A 115 -1.94 -23.25 14.10
CA LEU A 115 -0.87 -22.62 14.85
C LEU A 115 -1.31 -22.47 16.32
N ASP A 116 -0.42 -22.74 17.25
CA ASP A 116 -0.67 -22.46 18.66
C ASP A 116 -0.87 -20.96 18.84
N SER A 117 -1.97 -20.56 19.47
CA SER A 117 -2.29 -19.16 19.69
C SER A 117 -2.94 -18.97 21.05
N LYS A 118 -2.63 -17.84 21.67
CA LYS A 118 -3.30 -17.37 22.89
C LYS A 118 -3.84 -15.99 22.60
N VAL A 119 -5.16 -15.84 22.66
CA VAL A 119 -5.81 -14.54 22.58
C VAL A 119 -5.74 -13.92 23.98
N LEU A 120 -5.15 -12.73 24.08
CA LEU A 120 -5.19 -11.94 25.30
C LEU A 120 -6.43 -11.06 25.24
N GLU A 121 -7.49 -11.46 25.93
CA GLU A 121 -8.70 -10.66 26.04
C GLU A 121 -8.48 -9.51 27.00
N LEU A 122 -8.88 -8.29 26.61
CA LEU A 122 -8.74 -7.10 27.45
C LEU A 122 -9.42 -7.26 28.81
N LYS A 123 -10.52 -8.04 28.85
CA LYS A 123 -11.33 -8.29 30.05
C LYS A 123 -10.90 -9.52 30.87
N ASP A 124 -9.74 -10.10 30.56
CA ASP A 124 -9.21 -11.25 31.32
C ASP A 124 -8.84 -10.84 32.76
N GLU A 125 -9.26 -11.63 33.75
CA GLU A 125 -8.98 -11.37 35.17
C GLU A 125 -7.46 -11.36 35.44
N GLN A 126 -6.70 -12.20 34.73
CA GLN A 126 -5.24 -12.22 34.87
C GLN A 126 -4.60 -10.91 34.37
N ASN A 127 -5.12 -10.32 33.29
CA ASN A 127 -4.64 -9.06 32.74
C ASN A 127 -4.85 -7.91 33.74
N PHE A 128 -6.02 -7.82 34.38
CA PHE A 128 -6.26 -6.85 35.45
C PHE A 128 -5.31 -7.05 36.65
N ARG A 129 -5.03 -8.30 37.04
CA ARG A 129 -4.07 -8.59 38.13
C ARG A 129 -2.64 -8.17 37.76
N ASP A 130 -2.24 -8.34 36.51
CA ASP A 130 -0.90 -7.96 36.05
C ASP A 130 -0.77 -6.43 35.98
N ILE A 131 -1.80 -5.73 35.51
CA ILE A 131 -1.87 -4.26 35.54
C ILE A 131 -1.87 -3.75 36.99
N GLU A 132 -2.64 -4.37 37.88
CA GLU A 132 -2.67 -4.03 39.31
C GLU A 132 -1.27 -4.11 39.92
N LYS A 133 -0.55 -5.23 39.71
CA LYS A 133 0.84 -5.36 40.19
C LYS A 133 1.80 -4.33 39.59
N HIS A 134 1.64 -4.03 38.30
CA HIS A 134 2.46 -3.02 37.65
C HIS A 134 2.23 -1.64 38.26
N ILE A 135 0.97 -1.27 38.48
CA ILE A 135 0.59 0.00 39.12
C ILE A 135 1.08 0.02 40.58
N GLU A 136 0.92 -1.07 41.33
CA GLU A 136 1.40 -1.17 42.71
C GLU A 136 2.90 -0.88 42.79
N HIS A 137 3.69 -1.48 41.89
CA HIS A 137 5.13 -1.21 41.79
C HIS A 137 5.43 0.25 41.44
N LEU A 138 4.75 0.80 40.44
CA LEU A 138 4.87 2.20 40.02
C LEU A 138 4.58 3.16 41.18
N LEU A 139 3.52 2.91 41.94
CA LEU A 139 3.14 3.72 43.11
C LEU A 139 4.14 3.59 44.28
N CYS A 140 4.75 2.41 44.45
CA CYS A 140 5.79 2.19 45.46
C CYS A 140 7.06 3.03 45.20
N ASP A 141 7.36 3.30 43.93
CA ASP A 141 8.49 4.16 43.53
C ASP A 141 8.16 5.66 43.70
N MET A 142 6.87 6.03 43.73
CA MET A 142 6.38 7.40 43.84
C MET A 142 6.10 7.84 45.30
N LYS A 143 7.03 7.53 46.22
CA LYS A 143 6.85 7.77 47.68
C LYS A 143 6.62 9.22 48.07
N ASP A 144 7.20 10.14 47.32
CA ASP A 144 7.04 11.58 47.55
C ASP A 144 5.72 12.12 46.98
N THR A 145 5.05 11.34 46.11
CA THR A 145 3.83 11.76 45.42
C THR A 145 2.58 11.14 46.04
N VAL A 146 2.60 9.85 46.40
CA VAL A 146 1.44 9.06 46.82
C VAL A 146 1.68 8.48 48.22
N ASP A 147 0.63 8.47 49.06
CA ASP A 147 0.67 7.87 50.39
C ASP A 147 1.01 6.37 50.30
N GLN A 148 1.87 5.88 51.18
CA GLN A 148 2.36 4.51 51.11
C GLN A 148 1.61 3.56 52.05
N LYS A 149 0.60 4.06 52.79
CA LYS A 149 -0.17 3.25 53.75
C LYS A 149 -1.04 2.17 53.13
N ASP A 150 -1.57 2.39 51.92
CA ASP A 150 -2.53 1.49 51.28
C ASP A 150 -2.39 1.46 49.75
N VAL A 151 -1.17 1.19 49.28
CA VAL A 151 -0.83 1.16 47.85
C VAL A 151 -1.62 0.09 47.09
N ALA A 152 -1.88 -1.06 47.72
CA ALA A 152 -2.64 -2.15 47.12
C ALA A 152 -4.08 -1.72 46.76
N SER A 153 -4.76 -0.97 47.64
CA SER A 153 -6.11 -0.47 47.33
C SER A 153 -6.10 0.56 46.20
N TYR A 154 -5.05 1.40 46.10
CA TYR A 154 -4.89 2.32 44.96
C TYR A 154 -4.70 1.57 43.65
N ALA A 155 -3.79 0.59 43.65
CA ALA A 155 -3.48 -0.20 42.48
C ALA A 155 -4.72 -0.94 41.94
N LYS A 156 -5.54 -1.50 42.84
CA LYS A 156 -6.78 -2.17 42.47
C LYS A 156 -7.77 -1.23 41.78
N ILE A 157 -8.05 -0.06 42.36
CA ILE A 157 -8.98 0.93 41.78
C ILE A 157 -8.47 1.40 40.41
N LEU A 158 -7.19 1.72 40.30
CA LEU A 158 -6.60 2.20 39.05
C LEU A 158 -6.54 1.10 37.99
N SER A 159 -6.32 -0.15 38.38
CA SER A 159 -6.40 -1.29 37.46
C SER A 159 -7.80 -1.44 36.86
N GLU A 160 -8.85 -1.32 37.69
CA GLU A 160 -10.25 -1.35 37.19
C GLU A 160 -10.52 -0.19 36.21
N ARG A 161 -10.00 1.01 36.48
CA ARG A 161 -10.13 2.17 35.57
C ARG A 161 -9.39 2.02 34.26
N SER A 162 -8.32 1.23 34.22
CA SER A 162 -7.55 1.01 32.99
C SER A 162 -8.34 0.27 31.91
N GLU A 163 -9.46 -0.37 32.28
CA GLU A 163 -10.26 -1.25 31.40
C GLU A 163 -9.41 -2.35 30.74
N GLY A 164 -8.34 -2.77 31.40
CA GLY A 164 -7.43 -3.82 30.91
C GLY A 164 -6.36 -3.33 29.94
N LEU A 165 -6.10 -2.03 29.86
CA LEU A 165 -5.12 -1.46 28.92
C LEU A 165 -3.85 -0.99 29.64
N PHE A 166 -2.73 -1.68 29.41
CA PHE A 166 -1.42 -1.27 29.96
C PHE A 166 -0.98 0.14 29.52
N ILE A 167 -1.33 0.55 28.29
CA ILE A 167 -1.03 1.91 27.82
C ILE A 167 -1.69 2.98 28.68
N TRP A 168 -2.86 2.72 29.25
CA TRP A 168 -3.52 3.64 30.19
C TRP A 168 -2.64 3.88 31.42
N ALA A 169 -2.02 2.81 31.95
CA ALA A 169 -1.13 2.90 33.11
C ALA A 169 0.13 3.74 32.84
N SER A 170 0.60 3.83 31.58
CA SER A 170 1.78 4.64 31.24
C SER A 170 1.58 6.15 31.45
N PHE A 171 0.33 6.62 31.48
CA PHE A 171 0.01 8.03 31.76
C PHE A 171 -0.06 8.34 33.26
N LEU A 172 -0.11 7.32 34.12
CA LEU A 172 -0.30 7.50 35.56
C LEU A 172 0.81 8.33 36.23
N PRO A 173 2.12 8.11 35.98
CA PRO A 173 3.16 8.86 36.68
C PRO A 173 2.96 10.36 36.53
N GLU A 174 2.73 10.82 35.31
CA GLU A 174 2.54 12.24 35.05
C GLU A 174 1.20 12.74 35.56
N THR A 175 0.12 11.97 35.39
CA THR A 175 -1.20 12.32 35.92
C THR A 175 -1.14 12.52 37.44
N LEU A 176 -0.46 11.61 38.16
CA LEU A 176 -0.30 11.67 39.61
C LEU A 176 0.60 12.83 40.04
N HIS A 177 1.73 13.05 39.38
CA HIS A 177 2.58 14.22 39.68
C HIS A 177 1.81 15.53 39.51
N ARG A 178 1.00 15.63 38.45
CA ARG A 178 0.16 16.80 38.20
C ARG A 178 -0.89 17.02 39.29
N ILE A 179 -1.64 15.99 39.66
CA ILE A 179 -2.64 16.08 40.74
C ILE A 179 -1.95 16.46 42.07
N HIS A 180 -0.75 15.94 42.31
CA HIS A 180 0.05 16.30 43.48
C HIS A 180 0.46 17.78 43.49
N GLU A 181 0.93 18.31 42.35
CA GLU A 181 1.24 19.74 42.21
C GLU A 181 0.00 20.63 42.44
N GLU A 182 -1.16 20.22 41.92
CA GLU A 182 -2.44 20.94 42.08
C GLU A 182 -2.94 20.93 43.55
N LYS A 183 -2.64 19.88 44.32
CA LYS A 183 -3.07 19.71 45.72
C LYS A 183 -2.40 20.70 46.70
N GLN A 184 -1.29 21.34 46.32
CA GLN A 184 -0.54 22.31 47.14
C GLN A 184 -0.12 21.79 48.53
N GLY A 185 0.33 20.54 48.62
CA GLY A 185 1.02 20.00 49.80
C GLY A 185 0.52 18.64 50.29
N GLY A 186 1.46 17.86 50.85
CA GLY A 186 1.22 16.48 51.28
C GLY A 186 1.21 15.49 50.12
N VAL A 187 1.12 14.20 50.45
CA VAL A 187 1.01 13.12 49.46
C VAL A 187 -0.45 12.89 49.03
N LEU A 188 -0.66 12.30 47.86
CA LEU A 188 -1.97 11.89 47.37
C LEU A 188 -2.52 10.73 48.21
N THR A 189 -3.78 10.87 48.64
CA THR A 189 -4.52 9.88 49.43
C THR A 189 -5.50 9.11 48.54
N LEU A 190 -6.11 8.05 49.09
CA LEU A 190 -7.18 7.29 48.42
C LEU A 190 -8.26 8.20 47.83
N GLN A 191 -8.67 9.21 48.59
CA GLN A 191 -9.77 10.07 48.21
C GLN A 191 -9.41 10.94 47.00
N ASP A 192 -8.16 11.40 46.91
CA ASP A 192 -7.67 12.21 45.79
C ASP A 192 -7.63 11.39 44.49
N ILE A 193 -7.23 10.11 44.58
CA ILE A 193 -7.10 9.20 43.44
C ILE A 193 -8.46 8.59 43.04
N SER A 194 -9.36 8.40 44.00
CA SER A 194 -10.66 7.74 43.80
C SER A 194 -11.71 8.61 43.15
N HIS A 195 -11.48 9.92 42.93
CA HIS A 195 -12.39 10.74 42.13
C HIS A 195 -12.24 10.44 40.64
N LYS A 196 -13.35 10.14 39.96
CA LYS A 196 -13.37 9.87 38.50
C LYS A 196 -12.93 11.09 37.69
N ASP A 197 -13.24 12.29 38.18
CA ASP A 197 -12.85 13.55 37.54
C ASP A 197 -11.34 13.81 37.61
N ALA A 198 -10.62 13.12 38.51
CA ALA A 198 -9.17 13.28 38.65
C ALA A 198 -8.38 12.38 37.70
N ILE A 199 -8.85 11.13 37.50
CA ILE A 199 -8.23 10.13 36.64
C ILE A 199 -9.33 9.41 35.84
N PRO A 200 -9.50 9.73 34.54
CA PRO A 200 -10.53 9.16 33.70
C PRO A 200 -10.47 7.63 33.56
N ASN A 201 -11.62 7.01 33.30
CA ASN A 201 -11.68 5.59 32.95
C ASN A 201 -11.31 5.39 31.48
N GLY A 202 -10.65 4.27 31.21
CA GLY A 202 -10.34 3.82 29.87
C GLY A 202 -9.41 4.76 29.12
N LEU A 203 -8.92 4.29 27.98
CA LEU A 203 -7.96 5.05 27.19
C LEU A 203 -8.59 6.28 26.53
N GLY A 204 -9.88 6.21 26.16
CA GLY A 204 -10.62 7.33 25.57
C GLY A 204 -10.70 8.53 26.53
N GLY A 205 -11.04 8.31 27.79
CA GLY A 205 -11.07 9.38 28.79
C GLY A 205 -9.69 9.98 29.05
N MET A 206 -8.62 9.16 29.01
CA MET A 206 -7.25 9.68 29.11
C MET A 206 -6.86 10.53 27.90
N PHE A 207 -7.25 10.12 26.70
CA PHE A 207 -7.02 10.90 25.49
C PHE A 207 -7.75 12.23 25.55
N GLU A 208 -9.04 12.23 25.90
CA GLU A 208 -9.84 13.44 26.06
C GLU A 208 -9.16 14.44 27.01
N GLU A 209 -8.78 13.98 28.20
CA GLU A 209 -8.10 14.82 29.21
C GLU A 209 -6.77 15.38 28.69
N TYR A 210 -5.90 14.54 28.12
CA TYR A 210 -4.57 14.98 27.69
C TYR A 210 -4.62 15.88 26.46
N PHE A 211 -5.49 15.60 25.48
CA PHE A 211 -5.65 16.44 24.30
C PHE A 211 -6.36 17.77 24.64
N ALA A 212 -7.37 17.76 25.52
CA ALA A 212 -7.99 18.99 26.00
C ALA A 212 -6.97 19.89 26.72
N ARG A 213 -6.13 19.32 27.59
CA ARG A 213 -5.04 20.05 28.24
C ARG A 213 -4.01 20.57 27.24
N LEU A 214 -3.64 19.77 26.24
CA LEU A 214 -2.73 20.19 25.20
C LEU A 214 -3.26 21.41 24.44
N ARG A 215 -4.53 21.35 24.00
CA ARG A 215 -5.23 22.45 23.34
C ARG A 215 -5.20 23.73 24.19
N ASN A 216 -5.54 23.62 25.47
CA ASN A 216 -5.50 24.74 26.41
C ASN A 216 -4.09 25.32 26.57
N LYS A 217 -3.08 24.45 26.71
CA LYS A 217 -1.68 24.83 26.87
C LYS A 217 -1.12 25.52 25.61
N MET A 218 -1.59 25.14 24.43
CA MET A 218 -1.21 25.74 23.15
C MET A 218 -1.92 27.08 22.86
N GLY A 219 -2.88 27.47 23.69
CA GLY A 219 -3.56 28.76 23.60
C GLY A 219 -4.68 28.80 22.57
N GLY A 220 -5.22 27.64 22.17
CA GLY A 220 -6.40 27.56 21.31
C GLY A 220 -6.37 26.45 20.27
N GLU A 221 -7.52 26.27 19.60
CA GLU A 221 -7.79 25.27 18.56
C GLU A 221 -6.81 25.38 17.37
N ASP A 222 -6.53 26.59 16.89
CA ASP A 222 -5.74 26.80 15.68
C ASP A 222 -4.34 26.17 15.76
N VAL A 223 -3.62 26.38 16.89
CA VAL A 223 -2.25 25.87 17.08
C VAL A 223 -2.27 24.37 17.33
N TYR A 224 -3.30 23.89 18.02
CA TYR A 224 -3.53 22.47 18.29
C TYR A 224 -3.74 21.69 16.99
N GLN A 225 -4.69 22.12 16.16
CA GLN A 225 -4.98 21.52 14.85
C GLN A 225 -3.76 21.60 13.94
N SER A 226 -3.13 22.79 13.82
CA SER A 226 -1.96 22.99 12.95
C SER A 226 -0.78 22.07 13.28
N LEU A 227 -0.66 21.61 14.53
CA LEU A 227 0.37 20.65 14.94
C LEU A 227 -0.05 19.21 14.66
N LEU A 228 -1.26 18.81 15.05
CA LEU A 228 -1.66 17.42 15.05
C LEU A 228 -2.08 16.91 13.68
N THR A 229 -2.81 17.70 12.89
CA THR A 229 -3.28 17.27 11.55
C THR A 229 -2.14 16.79 10.65
N PRO A 230 -0.98 17.49 10.49
CA PRO A 230 0.11 16.98 9.66
C PRO A 230 0.80 15.77 10.29
N ILE A 231 0.87 15.66 11.63
CA ILE A 231 1.50 14.50 12.29
C ILE A 231 0.65 13.23 12.06
N VAL A 232 -0.68 13.36 12.13
CA VAL A 232 -1.63 12.27 11.90
C VAL A 232 -1.65 11.85 10.43
N ALA A 233 -1.61 12.82 9.50
CA ALA A 233 -1.66 12.54 8.06
C ALA A 233 -0.31 12.02 7.49
N ALA A 234 0.82 12.25 8.16
CA ALA A 234 2.14 11.92 7.64
C ALA A 234 2.39 10.40 7.54
N ARG A 235 2.98 9.97 6.41
CA ARG A 235 3.35 8.56 6.19
C ARG A 235 4.66 8.14 6.88
N GLU A 236 5.43 9.11 7.35
CA GLU A 236 6.63 8.91 8.16
C GLU A 236 6.76 10.03 9.21
N PRO A 237 7.42 9.78 10.35
CA PRO A 237 7.61 10.79 11.38
C PRO A 237 8.28 12.07 10.84
N LEU A 238 7.75 13.22 11.25
CA LEU A 238 8.18 14.54 10.78
C LEU A 238 9.31 15.09 11.66
N CYS A 239 10.31 15.75 11.09
CA CYS A 239 11.32 16.44 11.86
C CYS A 239 10.87 17.86 12.29
N VAL A 240 11.57 18.42 13.27
CA VAL A 240 11.29 19.78 13.79
C VAL A 240 11.43 20.83 12.68
N GLU A 241 12.34 20.64 11.72
CA GLU A 241 12.51 21.53 10.57
C GLU A 241 11.27 21.55 9.67
N GLN A 242 10.70 20.38 9.38
CA GLN A 242 9.45 20.24 8.62
C GLN A 242 8.29 20.93 9.33
N LEU A 243 8.11 20.61 10.61
CA LEU A 243 7.08 21.24 11.44
C LEU A 243 7.26 22.76 11.56
N THR A 244 8.50 23.26 11.49
CA THR A 244 8.76 24.71 11.54
C THR A 244 8.22 25.41 10.30
N VAL A 245 8.35 24.78 9.13
CA VAL A 245 7.79 25.28 7.87
C VAL A 245 6.27 25.18 7.89
N ILE A 246 5.72 24.01 8.24
CA ILE A 246 4.28 23.74 8.27
C ILE A 246 3.55 24.70 9.23
N LEU A 247 4.05 24.86 10.46
CA LEU A 247 3.46 25.75 11.46
C LEU A 247 3.71 27.23 11.18
N ASN A 248 4.58 27.54 10.22
CA ASN A 248 5.05 28.89 9.93
C ASN A 248 5.52 29.63 11.22
N LYS A 249 6.39 28.96 12.00
CA LYS A 249 6.95 29.49 13.25
C LYS A 249 8.48 29.51 13.18
N THR A 250 9.12 30.10 14.18
CA THR A 250 10.58 29.97 14.35
C THR A 250 10.90 28.61 14.97
N LYS A 251 12.06 28.03 14.63
CA LYS A 251 12.54 26.75 15.21
C LYS A 251 12.47 26.71 16.74
N LYS A 252 12.74 27.83 17.42
CA LYS A 252 12.61 27.95 18.89
C LYS A 252 11.16 27.79 19.35
N LYS A 253 10.20 28.44 18.68
CA LYS A 253 8.77 28.31 19.00
C LYS A 253 8.27 26.91 18.68
N THR A 254 8.67 26.33 17.55
CA THR A 254 8.31 24.95 17.17
C THR A 254 8.80 23.94 18.21
N LYS A 255 10.06 24.04 18.64
CA LYS A 255 10.58 23.18 19.72
C LYS A 255 9.80 23.31 21.01
N LYS A 256 9.35 24.52 21.36
CA LYS A 256 8.50 24.74 22.53
C LYS A 256 7.14 24.03 22.35
N ILE A 257 6.48 24.20 21.21
CA ILE A 257 5.20 23.56 20.88
C ILE A 257 5.31 22.03 20.96
N VAL A 258 6.34 21.45 20.33
CA VAL A 258 6.60 20.00 20.38
C VAL A 258 6.90 19.56 21.82
N GLY A 259 7.70 20.33 22.56
CA GLY A 259 8.00 20.04 23.97
C GLY A 259 6.79 20.15 24.89
N ASP A 260 5.85 21.03 24.57
CA ASP A 260 4.59 21.17 25.29
C ASP A 260 3.68 19.94 25.09
N ALA A 261 3.89 19.20 23.99
CA ALA A 261 3.18 17.98 23.60
C ALA A 261 3.95 16.66 23.88
N ARG A 262 5.08 16.71 24.59
CA ARG A 262 6.00 15.57 24.80
C ARG A 262 5.36 14.29 25.39
N ASN A 263 4.18 14.41 25.99
CA ASN A 263 3.47 13.31 26.65
C ASN A 263 2.53 12.58 25.70
N LEU A 264 2.29 13.16 24.53
CA LEU A 264 1.48 12.60 23.45
C LEU A 264 2.34 12.33 22.22
N LEU A 265 3.50 12.99 22.11
CA LEU A 265 4.43 12.86 21.02
C LEU A 265 5.70 12.14 21.45
N TYR A 266 6.04 11.08 20.71
CA TYR A 266 7.36 10.49 20.73
C TYR A 266 8.33 11.39 19.97
N GLN A 267 9.48 11.69 20.58
CA GLN A 267 10.60 12.34 19.92
C GLN A 267 11.79 11.38 19.84
N GLY A 268 12.09 10.92 18.64
CA GLY A 268 13.22 10.02 18.38
C GLY A 268 14.58 10.70 18.62
N GLY A 269 15.63 9.90 18.80
CA GLY A 269 17.00 10.40 18.94
C GLY A 269 17.51 11.18 17.72
N ASP A 270 16.87 11.00 16.56
CA ASP A 270 17.09 11.74 15.33
C ASP A 270 16.29 13.06 15.23
N GLY A 271 15.49 13.38 16.26
CA GLY A 271 14.68 14.59 16.35
C GLY A 271 13.35 14.53 15.60
N ARG A 272 12.96 13.37 15.06
CA ARG A 272 11.63 13.16 14.45
C ARG A 272 10.54 13.02 15.50
N VAL A 273 9.34 13.43 15.13
CA VAL A 273 8.16 13.56 15.97
C VAL A 273 7.04 12.72 15.38
N ALA A 274 6.40 11.91 16.23
CA ALA A 274 5.22 11.12 15.91
C ALA A 274 4.35 10.98 17.16
N LEU A 275 3.09 10.56 17.01
CA LEU A 275 2.28 10.16 18.16
C LEU A 275 2.91 8.94 18.85
N ILE A 276 2.79 8.86 20.19
CA ILE A 276 3.37 7.76 20.97
C ILE A 276 2.77 6.41 20.58
N HIS A 277 1.49 6.40 20.17
CA HIS A 277 0.83 5.18 19.74
C HIS A 277 -0.20 5.45 18.65
N LYS A 278 -0.27 4.52 17.68
CA LYS A 278 -1.25 4.53 16.58
C LYS A 278 -2.71 4.74 17.00
N ARG A 279 -3.16 4.20 18.16
CA ARG A 279 -4.53 4.37 18.66
C ARG A 279 -4.90 5.82 18.94
N MET A 280 -3.92 6.69 19.19
CA MET A 280 -4.18 8.13 19.31
C MET A 280 -4.60 8.72 17.97
N ALA A 281 -3.94 8.33 16.87
CA ALA A 281 -4.32 8.76 15.54
C ALA A 281 -5.72 8.22 15.19
N ASP A 282 -5.97 6.94 15.44
CA ASP A 282 -7.29 6.33 15.21
C ASP A 282 -8.39 7.04 16.01
N TRP A 283 -8.12 7.41 17.27
CA TRP A 283 -9.06 8.14 18.11
C TRP A 283 -9.31 9.58 17.64
N LEU A 284 -8.26 10.32 17.27
CA LEU A 284 -8.36 11.68 16.76
C LEU A 284 -9.11 11.78 15.41
N LEU A 285 -9.14 10.69 14.64
CA LEU A 285 -9.83 10.61 13.35
C LEU A 285 -11.27 10.08 13.44
N ASP A 286 -11.71 9.71 14.64
CA ASP A 286 -13.06 9.21 14.89
C ASP A 286 -13.85 10.29 15.63
N ASP A 287 -14.74 10.97 14.89
CA ASP A 287 -15.55 12.08 15.41
C ASP A 287 -16.49 11.64 16.55
N ASP A 288 -16.98 10.39 16.53
CA ASP A 288 -17.84 9.86 17.58
C ASP A 288 -17.08 9.67 18.89
N LEU A 289 -15.78 9.41 18.82
CA LEU A 289 -14.92 9.19 19.98
C LEU A 289 -14.24 10.47 20.48
N SER A 290 -13.78 11.34 19.57
CA SER A 290 -12.96 12.51 19.90
C SER A 290 -13.73 13.81 20.03
N GLY A 291 -14.95 13.88 19.47
CA GLY A 291 -15.80 15.06 19.56
C GLY A 291 -15.11 16.33 19.06
N ASP A 292 -15.02 17.36 19.90
CA ASP A 292 -14.41 18.64 19.55
C ASP A 292 -12.87 18.64 19.60
N LEU A 293 -12.25 17.52 19.96
CA LEU A 293 -10.79 17.32 19.94
C LEU A 293 -10.32 16.57 18.70
N GLY A 294 -11.25 16.14 17.84
CA GLY A 294 -10.94 15.45 16.59
C GLY A 294 -10.13 16.33 15.64
N VAL A 295 -9.42 15.69 14.70
CA VAL A 295 -8.61 16.38 13.70
C VAL A 295 -9.07 16.00 12.29
N ASP A 296 -9.10 16.99 11.40
CA ASP A 296 -9.41 16.73 9.99
C ASP A 296 -8.15 16.23 9.26
N ILE A 297 -8.23 15.00 8.73
CA ILE A 297 -7.12 14.42 7.97
C ILE A 297 -6.87 15.13 6.64
N ASP A 298 -7.90 15.72 6.04
CA ASP A 298 -7.79 16.43 4.76
C ASP A 298 -7.03 17.75 4.93
N ASP A 299 -7.20 18.43 6.07
CA ASP A 299 -6.36 19.57 6.47
C ASP A 299 -4.89 19.16 6.62
N GLY A 300 -4.64 17.99 7.22
CA GLY A 300 -3.31 17.42 7.34
C GLY A 300 -2.66 17.12 5.99
N HIS A 301 -3.42 16.53 5.06
CA HIS A 301 -2.95 16.30 3.69
C HIS A 301 -2.69 17.61 2.94
N THR A 302 -3.53 18.63 3.15
CA THR A 302 -3.36 19.97 2.57
C THR A 302 -2.09 20.64 3.07
N ALA A 303 -1.86 20.66 4.39
CA ALA A 303 -0.66 21.23 4.99
C ALA A 303 0.63 20.53 4.51
N LEU A 304 0.60 19.20 4.37
CA LEU A 304 1.74 18.43 3.86
C LEU A 304 1.94 18.63 2.35
N ALA A 305 0.87 18.80 1.58
CA ALA A 305 0.97 19.15 0.16
C ALA A 305 1.63 20.53 -0.01
N ASP A 306 1.23 21.53 0.78
CA ASP A 306 1.84 22.86 0.76
C ASP A 306 3.32 22.83 1.16
N TYR A 307 3.66 22.06 2.20
CA TYR A 307 5.06 21.82 2.56
C TYR A 307 5.84 21.22 1.40
N CYS A 308 5.32 20.17 0.75
CA CYS A 308 5.98 19.50 -0.36
C CYS A 308 6.19 20.45 -1.55
N SER A 309 5.21 21.32 -1.84
CA SER A 309 5.33 22.34 -2.88
C SER A 309 6.36 23.42 -2.56
N SER A 310 6.54 23.77 -1.27
CA SER A 310 7.57 24.73 -0.83
C SER A 310 8.98 24.14 -0.76
N SER A 311 9.10 22.83 -0.53
CA SER A 311 10.36 22.11 -0.34
C SER A 311 10.48 20.96 -1.34
N ARG A 312 10.41 21.27 -2.64
CA ARG A 312 10.30 20.27 -3.72
C ARG A 312 11.45 19.26 -3.76
N ASP A 313 12.65 19.67 -3.39
CA ASP A 313 13.86 18.83 -3.44
C ASP A 313 14.10 18.03 -2.15
N GLY A 314 13.29 18.26 -1.10
CA GLY A 314 13.41 17.53 0.16
C GLY A 314 13.07 16.06 -0.02
N ALA A 315 13.85 15.16 0.58
CA ALA A 315 13.65 13.71 0.44
C ALA A 315 12.25 13.25 0.87
N PHE A 316 11.63 13.91 1.86
CA PHE A 316 10.23 13.66 2.23
C PHE A 316 9.26 14.04 1.11
N SER A 317 9.41 15.24 0.53
CA SER A 317 8.57 15.72 -0.57
C SER A 317 8.70 14.83 -1.81
N LEU A 318 9.93 14.45 -2.15
CA LEU A 318 10.20 13.55 -3.28
C LEU A 318 9.56 12.16 -3.10
N ARG A 319 9.37 11.68 -1.86
CA ARG A 319 8.69 10.42 -1.58
C ARG A 319 7.16 10.55 -1.53
N HIS A 320 6.64 11.64 -0.98
CA HIS A 320 5.24 11.70 -0.53
C HIS A 320 4.39 12.81 -1.18
N ALA A 321 4.96 13.72 -1.97
CA ALA A 321 4.23 14.86 -2.54
C ALA A 321 3.00 14.44 -3.35
N VAL A 322 3.16 13.47 -4.26
CA VAL A 322 2.05 12.97 -5.10
C VAL A 322 0.91 12.44 -4.23
N PHE A 323 1.23 11.72 -3.16
CA PHE A 323 0.22 11.17 -2.25
C PHE A 323 -0.58 12.27 -1.55
N HIS A 324 0.09 13.24 -0.95
CA HIS A 324 -0.58 14.34 -0.24
C HIS A 324 -1.35 15.27 -1.18
N LEU A 325 -0.84 15.53 -2.39
CA LEU A 325 -1.53 16.33 -3.40
C LEU A 325 -2.84 15.66 -3.85
N VAL A 326 -2.83 14.36 -4.15
CA VAL A 326 -4.06 13.66 -4.55
C VAL A 326 -5.05 13.58 -3.40
N LYS A 327 -4.59 13.27 -2.18
CA LYS A 327 -5.44 13.21 -0.99
C LYS A 327 -6.08 14.55 -0.62
N SER A 328 -5.40 15.66 -0.86
CA SER A 328 -5.96 17.02 -0.73
C SER A 328 -6.77 17.50 -1.95
N GLY A 329 -7.07 16.60 -2.91
CA GLY A 329 -7.87 16.93 -4.09
C GLY A 329 -7.12 17.65 -5.22
N ARG A 330 -5.83 17.96 -5.05
CA ARG A 330 -4.96 18.69 -6.00
C ARG A 330 -4.37 17.79 -7.09
N HIS A 331 -5.24 17.08 -7.81
CA HIS A 331 -4.85 16.11 -8.84
C HIS A 331 -4.02 16.73 -9.97
N ALA A 332 -4.37 17.94 -10.41
CA ALA A 332 -3.66 18.64 -11.47
C ALA A 332 -2.17 18.84 -11.12
N GLU A 333 -1.88 19.29 -9.90
CA GLU A 333 -0.51 19.49 -9.43
C GLU A 333 0.25 18.17 -9.25
N ALA A 334 -0.44 17.10 -8.82
CA ALA A 334 0.15 15.77 -8.77
C ALA A 334 0.59 15.29 -10.17
N PHE A 335 -0.24 15.52 -11.19
CA PHE A 335 0.11 15.21 -12.58
C PHE A 335 1.22 16.12 -13.12
N GLU A 336 1.24 17.41 -12.76
CA GLU A 336 2.36 18.30 -13.11
C GLU A 336 3.69 17.76 -12.56
N LEU A 337 3.72 17.30 -11.31
CA LEU A 337 4.93 16.67 -10.73
C LEU A 337 5.31 15.37 -11.45
N LEU A 338 4.35 14.48 -11.69
CA LEU A 338 4.60 13.22 -12.40
C LEU A 338 5.07 13.47 -13.85
N ASN A 339 4.70 14.59 -14.45
CA ASN A 339 5.07 14.96 -15.81
C ASN A 339 6.32 15.87 -15.87
N ASP A 340 6.89 16.27 -14.72
CA ASP A 340 8.10 17.06 -14.63
C ASP A 340 9.33 16.15 -14.58
N PHE A 341 10.10 16.14 -15.67
CA PHE A 341 11.30 15.29 -15.79
C PHE A 341 12.30 15.54 -14.67
N ALA A 342 12.52 16.80 -14.28
CA ALA A 342 13.49 17.14 -13.25
C ALA A 342 13.04 16.63 -11.88
N TRP A 343 11.74 16.75 -11.58
CA TRP A 343 11.18 16.21 -10.35
C TRP A 343 11.24 14.68 -10.33
N VAL A 344 10.83 14.01 -11.42
CA VAL A 344 10.90 12.55 -11.54
C VAL A 344 12.34 12.06 -11.38
N GLN A 345 13.31 12.73 -12.00
CA GLN A 345 14.74 12.44 -11.85
C GLN A 345 15.18 12.50 -10.40
N SER A 346 14.82 13.55 -9.66
CA SER A 346 15.13 13.67 -8.24
C SER A 346 14.43 12.59 -7.42
N ALA A 347 13.15 12.31 -7.69
CA ALA A 347 12.36 11.34 -6.93
C ALA A 347 12.88 9.91 -7.05
N ILE A 348 13.24 9.47 -8.26
CA ILE A 348 13.81 8.12 -8.48
C ILE A 348 15.24 7.99 -7.92
N SER A 349 15.92 9.12 -7.70
CA SER A 349 17.29 9.15 -7.15
C SER A 349 17.32 9.09 -5.62
N VAL A 350 16.17 9.14 -4.94
CA VAL A 350 16.10 9.06 -3.48
C VAL A 350 16.43 7.65 -3.00
N GLY A 351 17.61 7.50 -2.40
CA GLY A 351 18.11 6.27 -1.80
C GLY A 351 19.61 6.09 -2.07
N ASP A 352 20.36 5.66 -1.05
CA ASP A 352 21.81 5.50 -1.12
C ASP A 352 22.22 4.28 -1.95
N ASP A 353 21.35 3.26 -2.00
CA ASP A 353 21.57 2.04 -2.76
C ASP A 353 20.40 1.69 -3.71
N GLU A 354 20.65 0.72 -4.59
CA GLU A 354 19.67 0.23 -5.57
C GLU A 354 18.37 -0.26 -4.92
N ALA A 355 18.44 -0.90 -3.75
CA ALA A 355 17.26 -1.44 -3.09
C ALA A 355 16.39 -0.33 -2.51
N GLN A 356 17.00 0.70 -1.91
CA GLN A 356 16.30 1.88 -1.43
C GLN A 356 15.66 2.65 -2.59
N ARG A 357 16.38 2.87 -3.69
CA ARG A 357 15.79 3.53 -4.89
C ARG A 357 14.64 2.71 -5.46
N ARG A 358 14.80 1.39 -5.57
CA ARG A 358 13.72 0.48 -6.00
C ARG A 358 12.50 0.59 -5.09
N ALA A 359 12.71 0.63 -3.78
CA ALA A 359 11.63 0.79 -2.81
C ALA A 359 10.95 2.15 -2.98
N THR A 360 11.69 3.24 -3.16
CA THR A 360 11.14 4.58 -3.41
C THR A 360 10.29 4.61 -4.68
N ILE A 361 10.83 4.14 -5.81
CA ILE A 361 10.10 4.08 -7.09
C ILE A 361 8.85 3.18 -6.95
N GLY A 362 9.00 2.02 -6.31
CA GLY A 362 7.90 1.09 -6.07
C GLY A 362 6.79 1.68 -5.18
N ASN A 363 7.16 2.44 -4.15
CA ASN A 363 6.22 3.14 -3.28
C ASN A 363 5.44 4.20 -4.05
N LEU A 364 6.11 5.02 -4.87
CA LEU A 364 5.45 6.01 -5.73
C LEU A 364 4.45 5.36 -6.69
N ILE A 365 4.84 4.25 -7.33
CA ILE A 365 3.96 3.49 -8.22
C ILE A 365 2.76 2.93 -7.45
N ARG A 366 2.98 2.30 -6.30
CA ARG A 366 1.92 1.75 -5.46
C ARG A 366 0.94 2.85 -5.03
N ASP A 367 1.45 4.00 -4.64
CA ASP A 367 0.62 5.14 -4.27
C ASP A 367 -0.25 5.57 -5.45
N CYS A 368 0.30 5.66 -6.66
CA CYS A 368 -0.49 5.96 -7.86
C CYS A 368 -1.60 4.91 -8.11
N VAL A 369 -1.37 3.63 -7.80
CA VAL A 369 -2.39 2.58 -7.89
C VAL A 369 -3.46 2.75 -6.82
N GLU A 370 -3.07 2.91 -5.55
CA GLU A 370 -4.00 3.09 -4.42
C GLU A 370 -4.86 4.35 -4.55
N LEU A 371 -4.31 5.39 -5.17
CA LEU A 371 -4.98 6.67 -5.42
C LEU A 371 -5.81 6.68 -6.71
N GLY A 372 -5.80 5.60 -7.50
CA GLY A 372 -6.58 5.50 -8.74
C GLY A 372 -6.04 6.31 -9.92
N ILE A 373 -4.81 6.82 -9.84
CA ILE A 373 -4.20 7.65 -10.89
C ILE A 373 -3.20 6.89 -11.78
N TYR A 374 -2.97 5.60 -11.54
CA TYR A 374 -2.02 4.79 -12.32
C TYR A 374 -2.39 4.64 -13.80
N PHE A 375 -3.68 4.65 -14.13
CA PHE A 375 -4.21 4.58 -15.50
C PHE A 375 -4.82 5.92 -15.95
N ALA A 376 -4.53 7.01 -15.24
CA ALA A 376 -5.07 8.32 -15.58
C ALA A 376 -4.50 8.80 -16.93
N PRO A 377 -5.34 9.24 -17.88
CA PRO A 377 -4.88 9.70 -19.20
C PRO A 377 -3.99 10.94 -19.14
N GLU A 378 -3.99 11.67 -18.03
CA GLU A 378 -3.18 12.88 -17.79
C GLU A 378 -1.69 12.59 -17.59
N SER A 379 -1.30 11.35 -17.24
CA SER A 379 0.10 10.99 -17.05
C SER A 379 0.38 9.50 -17.25
N ASP A 380 1.28 9.18 -18.19
CA ASP A 380 1.79 7.82 -18.39
C ASP A 380 2.99 7.50 -17.49
N THR A 381 3.49 8.46 -16.72
CA THR A 381 4.69 8.32 -15.88
C THR A 381 4.62 7.12 -14.93
N PRO A 382 3.54 6.86 -14.18
CA PRO A 382 3.50 5.70 -13.27
C PRO A 382 3.69 4.37 -14.01
N ARG A 383 3.10 4.22 -15.20
CA ARG A 383 3.22 3.03 -16.04
C ARG A 383 4.62 2.91 -16.63
N PHE A 384 5.19 4.04 -17.06
CA PHE A 384 6.57 4.12 -17.52
C PHE A 384 7.56 3.69 -16.42
N LEU A 385 7.43 4.27 -15.21
CA LEU A 385 8.28 3.95 -14.07
C LEU A 385 8.17 2.46 -13.69
N SER A 386 6.96 1.90 -13.68
CA SER A 386 6.75 0.46 -13.44
C SER A 386 7.51 -0.43 -14.42
N LYS A 387 7.69 0.01 -15.67
CA LYS A 387 8.41 -0.72 -16.72
C LYS A 387 9.92 -0.48 -16.72
N ALA A 388 10.37 0.62 -16.12
CA ALA A 388 11.76 1.03 -16.08
C ALA A 388 12.40 0.85 -14.70
N VAL A 389 11.64 0.42 -13.69
CA VAL A 389 12.06 0.37 -12.28
C VAL A 389 13.39 -0.35 -12.08
N HIS A 390 13.64 -1.47 -12.75
CA HIS A 390 14.90 -2.19 -12.61
C HIS A 390 16.10 -1.33 -13.06
N ALA A 391 16.03 -0.77 -14.27
CA ALA A 391 17.08 0.08 -14.82
C ALA A 391 17.27 1.36 -13.99
N LEU A 392 16.17 2.04 -13.65
CA LEU A 392 16.21 3.30 -12.90
C LEU A 392 16.63 3.11 -11.44
N SER A 393 16.31 1.96 -10.83
CA SER A 393 16.82 1.63 -9.50
C SER A 393 18.33 1.39 -9.50
N TYR A 394 18.85 0.78 -10.56
CA TYR A 394 20.27 0.53 -10.73
C TYR A 394 21.01 1.86 -10.97
N ASP A 395 20.65 2.58 -12.03
CA ASP A 395 21.19 3.89 -12.38
C ASP A 395 20.06 4.88 -12.72
N PRO A 396 19.73 5.84 -11.84
CA PRO A 396 18.68 6.81 -12.09
C PRO A 396 19.03 7.76 -13.26
N ASN A 397 20.31 7.91 -13.63
CA ASN A 397 20.71 8.78 -14.75
C ASN A 397 20.29 8.20 -16.11
N GLU A 398 19.85 6.95 -16.17
CA GLU A 398 19.28 6.37 -17.37
C GLU A 398 17.89 6.92 -17.73
N LEU A 399 17.26 7.74 -16.89
CA LEU A 399 15.90 8.23 -17.13
C LEU A 399 15.71 8.83 -18.53
N ALA A 400 16.61 9.70 -18.98
CA ALA A 400 16.54 10.30 -20.32
C ALA A 400 16.56 9.22 -21.42
N SER A 401 17.46 8.25 -21.32
CA SER A 401 17.57 7.12 -22.24
C SER A 401 16.31 6.26 -22.22
N GLN A 402 15.79 5.94 -21.04
CA GLN A 402 14.62 5.08 -20.86
C GLN A 402 13.35 5.75 -21.41
N VAL A 403 13.19 7.06 -21.20
CA VAL A 403 12.10 7.89 -21.74
C VAL A 403 12.14 7.88 -23.26
N LEU A 404 13.27 8.24 -23.87
CA LEU A 404 13.41 8.28 -25.33
C LEU A 404 13.27 6.91 -25.99
N ALA A 405 13.81 5.86 -25.37
CA ALA A 405 13.74 4.50 -25.90
C ALA A 405 12.32 3.91 -25.91
N ARG A 406 11.40 4.44 -25.10
CA ARG A 406 10.02 3.97 -24.98
C ARG A 406 8.99 4.90 -25.60
N LEU A 407 9.11 6.20 -25.38
CA LEU A 407 8.16 7.20 -25.84
C LEU A 407 8.56 7.78 -27.20
N GLY A 408 9.86 7.82 -27.51
CA GLY A 408 10.38 8.39 -28.74
C GLY A 408 10.60 9.91 -28.67
N HIS A 409 11.32 10.44 -29.65
CA HIS A 409 11.67 11.87 -29.74
C HIS A 409 10.48 12.77 -30.03
N ASP A 410 9.54 12.30 -30.85
CA ASP A 410 8.36 13.07 -31.28
C ASP A 410 7.13 12.80 -30.40
N SER A 411 7.34 12.21 -29.21
CA SER A 411 6.26 11.89 -28.30
C SER A 411 5.51 13.15 -27.87
N LYS A 412 4.19 13.04 -27.78
CA LYS A 412 3.33 14.08 -27.17
C LYS A 412 3.20 13.92 -25.66
N ASP A 413 3.77 12.86 -25.11
CA ASP A 413 3.74 12.59 -23.67
C ASP A 413 4.37 13.75 -22.88
N PRO A 414 3.72 14.23 -21.80
CA PRO A 414 4.22 15.35 -21.01
C PRO A 414 5.62 15.12 -20.41
N LEU A 415 5.93 13.92 -19.94
CA LEU A 415 7.24 13.59 -19.37
C LEU A 415 8.33 13.65 -20.45
N ALA A 416 8.03 13.15 -21.66
CA ALA A 416 8.94 13.24 -22.81
C ALA A 416 9.19 14.69 -23.24
N ARG A 417 8.16 15.55 -23.19
CA ARG A 417 8.30 16.99 -23.50
C ARG A 417 9.10 17.76 -22.45
N SER A 418 9.02 17.33 -21.19
CA SER A 418 9.77 17.92 -20.07
C SER A 418 11.23 17.45 -20.01
N LEU A 419 11.62 16.49 -20.85
CA LEU A 419 12.94 15.85 -20.82
C LEU A 419 14.09 16.86 -20.88
N ARG A 420 15.03 16.69 -19.95
CA ARG A 420 16.33 17.38 -19.98
C ARG A 420 17.41 16.38 -20.34
N THR A 421 18.27 16.75 -21.27
CA THR A 421 19.41 15.91 -21.64
C THR A 421 20.48 15.98 -20.55
N PRO A 422 21.11 14.86 -20.16
CA PRO A 422 22.23 14.86 -19.23
C PRO A 422 23.37 15.78 -19.69
N ASP A 423 24.03 16.43 -18.72
CA ASP A 423 25.19 17.30 -18.97
C ASP A 423 26.47 16.52 -19.34
N GLN A 424 26.48 15.21 -19.11
CA GLN A 424 27.58 14.30 -19.43
C GLN A 424 27.29 13.48 -20.70
N PRO A 425 28.33 12.94 -21.38
CA PRO A 425 28.13 12.06 -22.52
C PRO A 425 27.24 10.87 -22.17
N TRP A 426 26.20 10.65 -22.97
CA TRP A 426 25.23 9.58 -22.77
C TRP A 426 24.82 8.96 -24.11
N LEU A 427 24.34 7.72 -24.07
CA LEU A 427 23.89 7.00 -25.26
C LEU A 427 22.46 7.42 -25.62
N LYS A 428 22.30 8.23 -26.66
CA LYS A 428 20.99 8.63 -27.19
C LYS A 428 20.39 7.52 -28.07
N PRO A 429 19.22 6.96 -27.70
CA PRO A 429 18.53 5.98 -28.55
C PRO A 429 18.06 6.65 -29.85
N ILE A 430 18.44 6.09 -31.00
CA ILE A 430 18.05 6.58 -32.34
C ILE A 430 16.73 5.94 -32.80
N ARG A 431 16.31 4.83 -32.17
CA ARG A 431 15.06 4.13 -32.47
C ARG A 431 14.36 3.74 -31.17
N VAL A 432 13.04 3.73 -31.20
CA VAL A 432 12.20 3.14 -30.15
C VAL A 432 12.27 1.63 -30.31
N THR A 433 13.05 0.95 -29.46
CA THR A 433 13.25 -0.52 -29.51
C THR A 433 12.53 -1.25 -28.37
N LEU A 434 12.07 -0.53 -27.35
CA LEU A 434 11.50 -1.10 -26.12
C LEU A 434 9.99 -0.85 -26.00
N ALA A 435 9.28 -0.70 -27.11
CA ALA A 435 7.88 -0.26 -27.10
C ALA A 435 6.96 -1.10 -26.18
N ARG A 436 7.30 -2.36 -25.85
CA ARG A 436 6.53 -3.17 -24.89
C ARG A 436 7.41 -4.16 -24.11
N PRO A 437 7.82 -3.87 -22.86
CA PRO A 437 8.34 -4.92 -22.00
C PRO A 437 7.18 -5.82 -21.58
N ARG A 438 7.18 -7.07 -22.08
CA ARG A 438 6.65 -8.30 -21.47
C ARG A 438 5.40 -8.21 -20.57
N ASP A 439 4.38 -7.46 -20.98
CA ASP A 439 3.05 -7.64 -20.41
C ASP A 439 2.32 -8.69 -21.26
N PRO A 440 1.92 -9.87 -20.73
CA PRO A 440 1.09 -10.80 -21.49
C PRO A 440 -0.25 -10.15 -21.86
N LEU A 441 -0.71 -9.15 -21.10
CA LEU A 441 -1.92 -8.40 -21.39
C LEU A 441 -1.57 -7.07 -22.08
N LEU A 442 -1.74 -7.02 -23.39
CA LEU A 442 -1.39 -5.84 -24.19
C LEU A 442 -2.48 -4.75 -24.16
N HIS A 443 -3.75 -5.15 -24.21
CA HIS A 443 -4.91 -4.26 -24.32
C HIS A 443 -6.14 -4.83 -23.61
N VAL A 444 -7.01 -3.96 -23.10
CA VAL A 444 -8.35 -4.31 -22.63
C VAL A 444 -9.36 -3.58 -23.52
N LEU A 445 -9.95 -4.31 -24.47
CA LEU A 445 -10.87 -3.75 -25.46
C LEU A 445 -12.27 -3.59 -24.86
N LYS A 446 -12.60 -2.36 -24.44
CA LYS A 446 -13.90 -2.03 -23.83
C LYS A 446 -14.80 -1.36 -24.87
N GLY A 447 -15.98 -1.94 -25.11
CA GLY A 447 -17.01 -1.32 -25.96
C GLY A 447 -18.32 -2.10 -26.06
N HIS A 448 -18.27 -3.43 -25.99
CA HIS A 448 -19.48 -4.25 -25.91
C HIS A 448 -20.25 -3.99 -24.60
N SER A 449 -21.58 -3.92 -24.70
CA SER A 449 -22.46 -3.68 -23.54
C SER A 449 -22.97 -4.96 -22.86
N TYR A 450 -22.72 -6.12 -23.47
CA TYR A 450 -23.05 -7.45 -22.95
C TYR A 450 -21.90 -8.43 -23.22
N GLY A 451 -22.09 -9.71 -22.85
CA GLY A 451 -21.08 -10.76 -22.98
C GLY A 451 -20.52 -10.89 -24.40
N VAL A 452 -19.22 -11.10 -24.52
CA VAL A 452 -18.54 -11.40 -25.79
C VAL A 452 -18.52 -12.91 -25.98
N ASN A 453 -19.17 -13.39 -27.04
CA ASN A 453 -19.35 -14.81 -27.29
C ASN A 453 -18.25 -15.40 -28.18
N SER A 454 -17.66 -14.58 -29.05
CA SER A 454 -16.70 -15.06 -30.04
C SER A 454 -15.71 -13.97 -30.43
N VAL A 455 -14.47 -14.37 -30.70
CA VAL A 455 -13.40 -13.50 -31.19
C VAL A 455 -12.64 -14.21 -32.30
N ALA A 456 -12.15 -13.42 -33.28
CA ALA A 456 -11.26 -13.88 -34.34
C ALA A 456 -10.16 -12.84 -34.57
N ILE A 457 -8.98 -13.28 -35.05
CA ILE A 457 -7.84 -12.41 -35.32
C ILE A 457 -7.15 -12.78 -36.63
N GLN A 458 -6.80 -11.78 -37.43
CA GLN A 458 -5.88 -11.91 -38.56
C GLN A 458 -5.02 -10.66 -38.68
N GLY A 459 -3.69 -10.86 -38.62
CA GLY A 459 -2.74 -9.75 -38.60
C GLY A 459 -3.06 -8.78 -37.46
N ASP A 460 -3.23 -7.50 -37.80
CA ASP A 460 -3.52 -6.42 -36.85
C ASP A 460 -5.03 -6.19 -36.62
N THR A 461 -5.89 -7.05 -37.16
CA THR A 461 -7.36 -6.91 -37.05
C THR A 461 -7.93 -7.95 -36.11
N ILE A 462 -8.60 -7.50 -35.05
CA ILE A 462 -9.40 -8.34 -34.15
C ILE A 462 -10.88 -8.09 -34.44
N VAL A 463 -11.68 -9.15 -34.46
CA VAL A 463 -13.13 -9.08 -34.60
C VAL A 463 -13.77 -9.75 -33.40
N SER A 464 -14.79 -9.12 -32.82
CA SER A 464 -15.56 -9.70 -31.70
C SER A 464 -17.06 -9.68 -31.97
N GLY A 465 -17.76 -10.73 -31.57
CA GLY A 465 -19.22 -10.84 -31.61
C GLY A 465 -19.80 -10.99 -30.20
N SER A 466 -20.92 -10.29 -29.93
CA SER A 466 -21.48 -10.18 -28.58
C SER A 466 -23.00 -10.39 -28.53
N ASP A 467 -23.49 -10.67 -27.31
CA ASP A 467 -24.89 -10.61 -26.92
C ASP A 467 -25.53 -9.22 -27.13
N ASP A 468 -24.73 -8.17 -27.26
CA ASP A 468 -25.22 -6.82 -27.60
C ASP A 468 -25.67 -6.67 -29.06
N LYS A 469 -25.63 -7.78 -29.83
CA LYS A 469 -26.06 -7.91 -31.24
C LYS A 469 -25.14 -7.21 -32.24
N THR A 470 -23.96 -6.76 -31.80
CA THR A 470 -22.97 -6.11 -32.66
C THR A 470 -21.78 -7.02 -32.93
N VAL A 471 -21.14 -6.78 -34.08
CA VAL A 471 -19.77 -7.21 -34.34
C VAL A 471 -18.88 -5.97 -34.26
N ARG A 472 -17.73 -6.06 -33.61
CA ARG A 472 -16.79 -4.94 -33.51
C ARG A 472 -15.44 -5.31 -34.11
N ILE A 473 -14.82 -4.35 -34.77
CA ILE A 473 -13.48 -4.46 -35.36
C ILE A 473 -12.53 -3.60 -34.53
N TRP A 474 -11.40 -4.17 -34.14
CA TRP A 474 -10.39 -3.53 -33.30
C TRP A 474 -9.02 -3.63 -33.95
N ASN A 475 -8.18 -2.64 -33.68
CA ASN A 475 -6.78 -2.70 -34.03
C ASN A 475 -6.00 -3.42 -32.92
N ALA A 476 -5.39 -4.57 -33.23
CA ALA A 476 -4.62 -5.38 -32.29
C ALA A 476 -3.38 -4.65 -31.75
N THR A 477 -2.83 -3.73 -32.54
CA THR A 477 -1.65 -2.94 -32.20
C THR A 477 -2.00 -1.77 -31.30
N SER A 478 -2.99 -0.93 -31.62
CA SER A 478 -3.34 0.25 -30.81
C SER A 478 -4.37 -0.02 -29.70
N GLY A 479 -5.16 -1.09 -29.81
CA GLY A 479 -6.28 -1.36 -28.92
C GLY A 479 -7.54 -0.52 -29.19
N GLU A 480 -7.52 0.28 -30.26
CA GLU A 480 -8.63 1.16 -30.63
C GLU A 480 -9.73 0.41 -31.41
N GLU A 481 -10.97 0.80 -31.16
CA GLU A 481 -12.13 0.40 -31.96
C GLU A 481 -12.11 1.08 -33.33
N GLN A 482 -12.16 0.28 -34.40
CA GLN A 482 -12.20 0.78 -35.78
C GLN A 482 -13.64 0.88 -36.29
N HIS A 483 -14.45 -0.16 -36.07
CA HIS A 483 -15.83 -0.21 -36.55
C HIS A 483 -16.77 -0.92 -35.58
N VAL A 484 -18.02 -0.47 -35.55
CA VAL A 484 -19.15 -1.15 -34.91
C VAL A 484 -20.14 -1.56 -36.00
N LEU A 485 -20.20 -2.85 -36.29
CA LEU A 485 -21.06 -3.42 -37.33
C LEU A 485 -22.42 -3.76 -36.71
N LYS A 486 -23.44 -3.02 -37.15
CA LYS A 486 -24.83 -3.18 -36.69
C LYS A 486 -25.66 -3.77 -37.82
N GLY A 487 -26.37 -4.85 -37.54
CA GLY A 487 -27.29 -5.45 -38.51
C GLY A 487 -27.99 -6.70 -37.97
N HIS A 488 -27.32 -7.48 -37.12
CA HIS A 488 -27.96 -8.61 -36.45
C HIS A 488 -29.06 -8.15 -35.49
N SER A 489 -30.17 -8.89 -35.46
CA SER A 489 -31.31 -8.61 -34.57
C SER A 489 -31.30 -9.43 -33.27
N GLY A 490 -30.39 -10.40 -33.18
CA GLY A 490 -30.14 -11.25 -32.02
C GLY A 490 -28.64 -11.39 -31.70
N PRO A 491 -28.29 -12.01 -30.56
CA PRO A 491 -26.90 -12.25 -30.16
C PRO A 491 -26.03 -12.83 -31.26
N VAL A 492 -24.82 -12.30 -31.41
CA VAL A 492 -23.81 -12.86 -32.32
C VAL A 492 -23.09 -13.98 -31.59
N ASN A 493 -23.21 -15.21 -32.09
CA ASN A 493 -22.64 -16.40 -31.44
C ASN A 493 -21.23 -16.73 -31.97
N SER A 494 -20.93 -16.38 -33.22
CA SER A 494 -19.66 -16.76 -33.87
C SER A 494 -19.23 -15.72 -34.90
N VAL A 495 -17.92 -15.43 -34.94
CA VAL A 495 -17.29 -14.59 -35.96
C VAL A 495 -16.07 -15.28 -36.57
N ALA A 496 -15.76 -15.00 -37.83
CA ALA A 496 -14.56 -15.45 -38.54
C ALA A 496 -14.04 -14.34 -39.47
N ILE A 497 -12.74 -14.35 -39.78
CA ILE A 497 -12.10 -13.35 -40.65
C ILE A 497 -11.13 -14.03 -41.63
N GLN A 498 -11.15 -13.61 -42.89
CA GLN A 498 -10.13 -13.91 -43.90
C GLN A 498 -9.91 -12.71 -44.83
N GLY A 499 -8.71 -12.13 -44.79
CA GLY A 499 -8.39 -10.92 -45.55
C GLY A 499 -9.30 -9.78 -45.14
N ASP A 500 -9.95 -9.13 -46.11
CA ASP A 500 -10.94 -8.07 -45.86
C ASP A 500 -12.37 -8.59 -45.66
N THR A 501 -12.56 -9.90 -45.50
CA THR A 501 -13.89 -10.50 -45.34
C THR A 501 -14.11 -10.98 -43.92
N ILE A 502 -15.17 -10.48 -43.27
CA ILE A 502 -15.64 -10.92 -41.96
C ILE A 502 -16.95 -11.66 -42.14
N VAL A 503 -17.13 -12.77 -41.44
CA VAL A 503 -18.38 -13.53 -41.40
C VAL A 503 -18.88 -13.61 -39.97
N SER A 504 -20.18 -13.41 -39.76
CA SER A 504 -20.82 -13.55 -38.45
C SER A 504 -22.07 -14.41 -38.50
N GLY A 505 -22.26 -15.25 -37.48
CA GLY A 505 -23.45 -16.08 -37.27
C GLY A 505 -24.19 -15.69 -35.99
N SER A 506 -25.52 -15.60 -36.05
CA SER A 506 -26.35 -15.07 -34.96
C SER A 506 -27.57 -15.92 -34.64
N ARG A 507 -28.11 -15.69 -33.44
CA ARG A 507 -29.45 -16.17 -33.02
C ARG A 507 -30.60 -15.59 -33.83
N ASP A 508 -30.37 -14.58 -34.66
CA ASP A 508 -31.36 -14.13 -35.64
C ASP A 508 -31.49 -15.06 -36.87
N LYS A 509 -30.77 -16.19 -36.84
CA LYS A 509 -30.80 -17.24 -37.87
C LYS A 509 -30.12 -16.83 -39.18
N THR A 510 -29.37 -15.73 -39.18
CA THR A 510 -28.66 -15.25 -40.37
C THR A 510 -27.15 -15.44 -40.25
N VAL A 511 -26.51 -15.61 -41.40
CA VAL A 511 -25.07 -15.39 -41.57
C VAL A 511 -24.91 -14.06 -42.31
N ARG A 512 -24.01 -13.19 -41.84
CA ARG A 512 -23.71 -11.91 -42.50
C ARG A 512 -22.24 -11.85 -42.90
N ILE A 513 -22.00 -11.27 -44.06
CA ILE A 513 -20.66 -11.03 -44.61
C ILE A 513 -20.41 -9.53 -44.61
N TRP A 514 -19.27 -9.12 -44.07
CA TRP A 514 -18.87 -7.72 -43.92
C TRP A 514 -17.51 -7.48 -44.52
N ASN A 515 -17.27 -6.25 -44.96
CA ASN A 515 -15.95 -5.80 -45.38
C ASN A 515 -15.18 -5.24 -44.17
N ALA A 516 -14.01 -5.78 -43.86
CA ALA A 516 -13.21 -5.43 -42.68
C ALA A 516 -12.65 -4.01 -42.73
N THR A 517 -12.38 -3.48 -43.93
CA THR A 517 -11.76 -2.17 -44.14
C THR A 517 -12.76 -1.02 -44.05
N SER A 518 -13.97 -1.23 -44.55
CA SER A 518 -15.04 -0.21 -44.59
C SER A 518 -16.05 -0.36 -43.45
N GLY A 519 -16.18 -1.56 -42.89
CA GLY A 519 -17.24 -1.91 -41.95
C GLY A 519 -18.62 -2.07 -42.62
N GLU A 520 -18.70 -2.13 -43.95
CA GLU A 520 -19.96 -2.27 -44.67
C GLU A 520 -20.43 -3.72 -44.76
N GLU A 521 -21.75 -3.93 -44.66
CA GLU A 521 -22.40 -5.21 -44.92
C GLU A 521 -22.43 -5.51 -46.42
N GLN A 522 -21.89 -6.66 -46.82
CA GLN A 522 -21.85 -7.12 -48.21
C GLN A 522 -23.02 -8.06 -48.52
N HIS A 523 -23.26 -9.05 -47.65
CA HIS A 523 -24.31 -10.06 -47.88
C HIS A 523 -25.01 -10.47 -46.58
N VAL A 524 -26.29 -10.87 -46.71
CA VAL A 524 -27.10 -11.46 -45.64
C VAL A 524 -27.72 -12.76 -46.11
N LEU A 525 -27.35 -13.86 -45.47
CA LEU A 525 -27.73 -15.22 -45.84
C LEU A 525 -28.78 -15.72 -44.84
N LYS A 526 -30.02 -15.96 -45.30
CA LYS A 526 -31.21 -16.10 -44.44
C LYS A 526 -31.85 -17.49 -44.43
N GLU A 527 -31.18 -18.51 -44.96
CA GLU A 527 -31.83 -19.81 -45.18
C GLU A 527 -31.89 -20.72 -43.94
N HIS A 528 -31.14 -20.42 -42.88
CA HIS A 528 -31.20 -21.22 -41.66
C HIS A 528 -32.53 -21.02 -40.92
N SER A 529 -33.13 -22.11 -40.44
CA SER A 529 -34.38 -22.04 -39.66
C SER A 529 -34.18 -22.00 -38.14
N GLY A 530 -32.94 -22.23 -37.68
CA GLY A 530 -32.50 -22.21 -36.28
C GLY A 530 -31.36 -21.21 -36.05
N TRP A 531 -30.90 -21.09 -34.79
CA TRP A 531 -29.76 -20.20 -34.47
C TRP A 531 -28.50 -20.67 -35.17
N VAL A 532 -27.70 -19.73 -35.67
CA VAL A 532 -26.38 -20.05 -36.22
C VAL A 532 -25.38 -20.01 -35.06
N ASN A 533 -24.75 -21.15 -34.78
CA ASN A 533 -23.84 -21.29 -33.63
C ASN A 533 -22.37 -21.24 -34.03
N SER A 534 -22.05 -21.50 -35.29
CA SER A 534 -20.67 -21.52 -35.78
C SER A 534 -20.62 -21.08 -37.24
N VAL A 535 -19.61 -20.27 -37.56
CA VAL A 535 -19.24 -19.89 -38.93
C VAL A 535 -17.73 -20.05 -39.13
N THR A 536 -17.33 -20.39 -40.35
CA THR A 536 -15.92 -20.37 -40.77
C THR A 536 -15.81 -19.96 -42.25
N ILE A 537 -14.64 -19.50 -42.68
CA ILE A 537 -14.37 -19.04 -44.04
C ILE A 537 -13.01 -19.58 -44.50
N GLN A 538 -12.95 -20.05 -45.75
CA GLN A 538 -11.72 -20.41 -46.44
C GLN A 538 -11.82 -20.09 -47.94
N GLY A 539 -10.94 -19.23 -48.46
CA GLY A 539 -11.10 -18.69 -49.81
C GLY A 539 -12.44 -18.00 -49.97
N ASP A 540 -13.18 -18.35 -51.03
CA ASP A 540 -14.55 -17.86 -51.28
C ASP A 540 -15.63 -18.75 -50.64
N THR A 541 -15.28 -19.69 -49.77
CA THR A 541 -16.23 -20.64 -49.16
C THR A 541 -16.54 -20.25 -47.73
N VAL A 542 -17.80 -20.00 -47.43
CA VAL A 542 -18.30 -19.82 -46.05
C VAL A 542 -19.05 -21.08 -45.64
N VAL A 543 -18.83 -21.56 -44.41
CA VAL A 543 -19.57 -22.70 -43.85
C VAL A 543 -20.23 -22.28 -42.55
N SER A 544 -21.51 -22.65 -42.38
CA SER A 544 -22.29 -22.34 -41.17
C SER A 544 -22.97 -23.58 -40.60
N GLY A 545 -22.98 -23.69 -39.27
CA GLY A 545 -23.68 -24.74 -38.52
C GLY A 545 -24.79 -24.15 -37.64
N SER A 546 -25.96 -24.79 -37.66
CA SER A 546 -27.17 -24.26 -37.01
C SER A 546 -27.96 -25.29 -36.21
N ASP A 547 -28.75 -24.80 -35.26
CA ASP A 547 -29.77 -25.56 -34.51
C ASP A 547 -30.85 -26.19 -35.41
N ASP A 548 -30.96 -25.78 -36.68
CA ASP A 548 -31.82 -26.48 -37.65
C ASP A 548 -31.28 -27.85 -38.09
N LYS A 549 -30.17 -28.30 -37.47
CA LYS A 549 -29.51 -29.59 -37.72
C LYS A 549 -28.85 -29.66 -39.10
N THR A 550 -28.57 -28.52 -39.73
CA THR A 550 -27.89 -28.46 -41.03
C THR A 550 -26.54 -27.75 -40.93
N VAL A 551 -25.64 -28.16 -41.82
CA VAL A 551 -24.45 -27.40 -42.20
C VAL A 551 -24.68 -26.88 -43.61
N ARG A 552 -24.46 -25.58 -43.82
CA ARG A 552 -24.62 -24.94 -45.13
C ARG A 552 -23.30 -24.39 -45.61
N ILE A 553 -23.09 -24.47 -46.92
CA ILE A 553 -21.92 -23.95 -47.62
C ILE A 553 -22.40 -22.83 -48.53
N TRP A 554 -21.72 -21.69 -48.48
CA TRP A 554 -22.05 -20.46 -49.20
C TRP A 554 -20.84 -19.96 -49.96
N ASN A 555 -21.10 -19.15 -50.99
CA ASN A 555 -20.05 -18.50 -51.74
C ASN A 555 -19.93 -17.03 -51.26
N ALA A 556 -18.77 -16.68 -50.69
CA ALA A 556 -18.53 -15.38 -50.08
C ALA A 556 -18.66 -14.20 -51.07
N THR A 557 -18.41 -14.47 -52.36
CA THR A 557 -18.40 -13.46 -53.43
C THR A 557 -19.79 -13.21 -54.01
N SER A 558 -20.63 -14.26 -54.13
CA SER A 558 -21.97 -14.13 -54.70
C SER A 558 -23.08 -13.98 -53.66
N GLY A 559 -22.81 -14.34 -52.40
CA GLY A 559 -23.80 -14.39 -51.32
C GLY A 559 -24.56 -15.70 -51.32
#